data_AF-A0A8C0GAF1-F1
#
_entry.id   AF-A0A8C0GAF1-F1
#
_cell.length_a   1.000
_cell.length_b   1.000
_cell.length_c   1.000
_cell.angle_alpha   90.00
_cell.angle_beta   90.00
_cell.angle_gamma   90.00
#
_symmetry.space_group_name_H-M   'P 1'
#
loop_
_entity.id
_entity.type
_entity.pdbx_description
1 polymer ?
#
loop_
_entity_poly.entity_id
_entity_poly.type
_entity_poly.pdbx_seq_one_letter_code
_entity_poly.pdbx_strand_id
1 'polypeptide(L)'
;MERPQCLLLLLSLLSYPSTHIVGGHEAKPHSRPYMAALKFSNGFLCGGFLVAPNWVMTAGDSGGPLVCNGVAQGIVSYGFQFPPSVYTRIAHYLPWIRKTMGH
;
A
#
# COMPACT_ATOMS: atom_id res chain seq x y z
N MET A 1 -24.13 38.21 7.62
CA MET A 1 -24.75 36.94 8.07
C MET A 1 -24.13 35.87 7.20
N GLU A 2 -22.84 35.61 7.43
CA GLU A 2 -21.99 34.79 6.57
C GLU A 2 -22.04 33.36 7.11
N ARG A 3 -22.62 32.42 6.35
CA ARG A 3 -22.77 31.03 6.79
C ARG A 3 -21.38 30.43 7.03
N PRO A 4 -21.04 29.99 8.27
CA PRO A 4 -19.69 29.52 8.64
C PRO A 4 -19.30 28.17 8.02
N GLN A 5 -20.10 27.64 7.09
CA GLN A 5 -19.89 26.33 6.46
C GLN A 5 -18.70 26.31 5.50
N CYS A 6 -18.32 27.44 4.87
CA CYS A 6 -17.16 27.49 3.98
C CYS A 6 -15.82 27.40 4.72
N LEU A 7 -15.74 27.96 5.94
CA LEU A 7 -14.49 27.96 6.73
C LEU A 7 -14.17 26.56 7.28
N LEU A 8 -15.21 25.79 7.65
CA LEU A 8 -15.09 24.40 8.09
C LEU A 8 -14.58 23.46 6.98
N LEU A 9 -14.92 23.74 5.71
CA LEU A 9 -14.41 22.99 4.55
C LEU A 9 -12.92 23.25 4.25
N LEU A 10 -12.37 24.40 4.64
CA LEU A 10 -10.93 24.68 4.51
C LEU A 10 -10.08 23.96 5.58
N LEU A 11 -10.61 23.78 6.79
CA LEU A 11 -9.93 23.11 7.90
C LEU A 11 -9.80 21.59 7.68
N SER A 12 -10.76 20.96 6.99
CA SER A 12 -10.67 19.53 6.66
C SER A 12 -9.62 19.20 5.61
N LEU A 13 -9.27 20.16 4.73
CA LEU A 13 -8.23 20.00 3.72
C LEU A 13 -6.80 20.06 4.29
N LEU A 14 -6.62 20.65 5.48
CA LEU A 14 -5.31 20.77 6.15
C LEU A 14 -4.95 19.55 6.99
N SER A 15 -5.88 18.62 7.20
CA SER A 15 -5.66 17.39 7.97
C SER A 15 -5.59 16.20 7.03
N TYR A 16 -4.55 16.14 6.20
CA TYR A 16 -4.24 14.92 5.45
C TYR A 16 -3.74 13.88 6.46
N PRO A 17 -4.46 12.77 6.71
CA PRO A 17 -4.13 11.88 7.79
C PRO A 17 -2.79 11.19 7.49
N SER A 18 -1.90 11.20 8.48
CA SER A 18 -0.72 10.33 8.52
C SER A 18 -1.13 8.89 8.23
N THR A 19 -0.46 8.23 7.30
CA THR A 19 -0.69 6.82 6.97
C THR A 19 -0.51 5.97 8.23
N HIS A 20 -1.59 5.35 8.72
CA HIS A 20 -1.57 4.50 9.90
C HIS A 20 -1.81 3.03 9.52
N ILE A 21 -0.84 2.17 9.82
CA ILE A 21 -0.94 0.72 9.57
C ILE A 21 -1.66 0.08 10.75
N VAL A 22 -2.93 -0.31 10.55
CA VAL A 22 -3.74 -0.96 11.61
C VAL A 22 -3.43 -2.46 11.66
N GLY A 23 -3.11 -2.97 12.85
CA GLY A 23 -2.88 -4.41 13.08
C GLY A 23 -1.61 -4.99 12.45
N GLY A 24 -0.69 -4.13 11.98
CA GLY A 24 0.60 -4.54 11.44
C GLY A 24 1.64 -4.84 12.52
N HIS A 25 2.69 -5.57 12.13
CA HIS A 25 3.90 -5.75 12.93
C HIS A 25 5.11 -5.37 12.08
N GLU A 26 6.16 -4.86 12.73
CA GLU A 26 7.43 -4.59 12.07
C GLU A 26 7.98 -5.87 11.42
N ALA A 27 8.41 -5.75 10.17
CA ALA A 27 9.02 -6.87 9.48
C ALA A 27 10.41 -7.15 10.07
N LYS A 28 10.72 -8.44 10.31
CA LYS A 28 12.09 -8.83 10.67
C LYS A 28 13.06 -8.31 9.60
N PRO A 29 14.21 -7.73 9.97
CA PRO A 29 15.21 -7.26 9.00
C PRO A 29 15.50 -8.31 7.93
N HIS A 30 15.56 -7.88 6.67
CA HIS A 30 15.82 -8.71 5.48
C HIS A 30 14.81 -9.85 5.20
N SER A 31 13.73 -9.99 5.98
CA SER A 31 12.71 -11.04 5.76
C SER A 31 11.76 -10.78 4.59
N ARG A 32 11.89 -9.61 3.95
CA ARG A 32 11.07 -9.14 2.82
C ARG A 32 11.97 -8.74 1.65
N PRO A 33 12.71 -9.70 1.03
CA PRO A 33 13.69 -9.40 -0.02
C PRO A 33 13.06 -8.83 -1.31
N TYR A 34 11.75 -8.99 -1.46
CA TYR A 34 10.97 -8.47 -2.56
C TYR A 34 10.50 -7.02 -2.32
N MET A 35 10.66 -6.45 -1.12
CA MET A 35 10.35 -5.05 -0.84
C MET A 35 11.50 -4.16 -1.33
N ALA A 36 11.19 -3.12 -2.09
CA ALA A 36 12.16 -2.22 -2.70
C ALA A 36 11.89 -0.77 -2.30
N ALA A 37 12.95 0.01 -2.15
CA ALA A 37 12.91 1.45 -1.98
C ALA A 37 13.60 2.11 -3.18
N LEU A 38 12.89 2.98 -3.90
CA LEU A 38 13.41 3.72 -5.05
C LEU A 38 13.72 5.15 -4.62
N LYS A 39 14.99 5.52 -4.69
CA LYS A 39 15.47 6.86 -4.35
C LYS A 39 15.74 7.65 -5.62
N PHE A 40 15.02 8.76 -5.80
CA PHE A 40 15.27 9.69 -6.90
C PHE A 40 16.30 10.76 -6.51
N SER A 41 16.94 11.38 -7.51
CA SER A 41 18.01 12.38 -7.31
C SER A 41 17.57 13.61 -6.51
N ASN A 42 16.28 13.94 -6.54
CA ASN A 42 15.64 15.02 -5.78
C ASN A 42 15.17 14.59 -4.37
N GLY A 43 15.52 13.39 -3.92
CA GLY A 43 15.22 12.91 -2.58
C GLY A 43 13.83 12.33 -2.39
N PHE A 44 12.97 12.31 -3.41
CA PHE A 44 11.72 11.54 -3.32
C PHE A 44 12.04 10.05 -3.20
N LEU A 45 11.44 9.41 -2.21
CA LEU A 45 11.56 7.98 -1.97
C LEU A 45 10.21 7.35 -2.34
N CYS A 46 10.17 6.38 -3.24
CA CYS A 46 8.99 5.54 -3.44
C CYS A 46 9.24 4.16 -2.86
N GLY A 47 8.20 3.52 -2.33
CA GLY A 47 8.21 2.11 -1.98
C GLY A 47 7.70 1.27 -3.15
N GLY A 48 8.11 0.02 -3.23
CA GLY A 48 7.63 -0.89 -4.25
C GLY A 48 7.98 -2.34 -3.97
N PHE A 49 7.63 -3.20 -4.92
CA PHE A 49 7.88 -4.64 -4.85
C PHE A 49 8.51 -5.17 -6.13
N LEU A 50 9.49 -6.07 -5.99
CA LEU A 50 10.09 -6.79 -7.10
C LEU A 50 9.08 -7.78 -7.68
N VAL A 51 8.61 -7.52 -8.90
CA VAL A 51 7.65 -8.39 -9.62
C VAL A 51 8.33 -9.26 -10.67
N ALA A 52 9.54 -8.89 -11.08
CA ALA A 52 10.44 -9.67 -11.92
C ALA A 52 11.90 -9.20 -11.68
N PRO A 53 12.95 -9.93 -12.12
CA PRO A 53 14.35 -9.67 -11.73
C PRO A 53 14.83 -8.21 -11.84
N ASN A 54 14.27 -7.45 -12.79
CA ASN A 54 14.64 -6.05 -13.05
C ASN A 54 13.43 -5.10 -13.01
N TRP A 55 12.30 -5.54 -12.47
CA TRP A 55 11.04 -4.77 -12.49
C TRP A 55 10.50 -4.58 -11.08
N VAL A 56 10.39 -3.32 -10.68
CA VAL A 56 9.78 -2.90 -9.41
C VAL A 56 8.43 -2.26 -9.69
N MET A 57 7.38 -2.80 -9.08
CA MET A 57 6.04 -2.19 -9.09
C MET A 57 5.93 -1.19 -7.93
N THR A 58 5.55 0.05 -8.24
CA THR A 58 5.44 1.16 -7.27
C THR A 58 4.01 1.63 -7.04
N ALA A 59 3.12 1.38 -8.00
CA ALA A 59 1.71 1.78 -7.98
C ALA A 59 0.86 0.79 -8.78
N GLY A 60 -0.45 0.84 -8.56
CA GLY A 60 -1.48 0.10 -9.28
C GLY A 60 -2.86 0.63 -8.91
N ASP A 61 -3.92 0.08 -9.51
CA ASP A 61 -5.29 0.48 -9.21
C ASP A 61 -5.76 -0.07 -7.87
N SER A 62 -6.51 0.73 -7.09
CA SER A 62 -7.06 0.32 -5.80
C SER A 62 -7.90 -0.95 -5.93
N GLY A 63 -7.61 -1.96 -5.10
CA GLY A 63 -8.25 -3.28 -5.18
C GLY A 63 -7.71 -4.21 -6.27
N GLY A 64 -6.80 -3.71 -7.13
CA GLY A 64 -6.16 -4.51 -8.18
C GLY A 64 -5.17 -5.54 -7.63
N PRO A 65 -4.89 -6.61 -8.39
CA PRO A 65 -3.98 -7.67 -7.96
C PRO A 65 -2.50 -7.29 -8.18
N LEU A 66 -1.66 -7.60 -7.18
CA LEU A 66 -0.22 -7.70 -7.33
C LEU A 66 0.11 -9.15 -7.76
N VAL A 67 0.46 -9.34 -9.03
CA VAL A 67 0.73 -10.66 -9.61
C VAL A 67 2.24 -10.87 -9.79
N CYS A 68 2.74 -12.01 -9.33
CA CYS A 68 4.11 -12.46 -9.57
C CYS A 68 4.08 -13.92 -10.03
N ASN A 69 4.74 -14.23 -11.15
CA ASN A 69 4.76 -15.56 -11.78
C ASN A 69 3.35 -16.17 -11.96
N GLY A 70 2.37 -15.35 -12.38
CA GLY A 70 0.97 -15.79 -12.57
C GLY A 70 0.17 -16.01 -11.28
N VAL A 71 0.75 -15.75 -10.11
CA VAL A 71 0.07 -15.89 -8.81
C VAL A 71 -0.21 -14.52 -8.20
N ALA A 72 -1.45 -14.30 -7.76
CA ALA A 72 -1.82 -13.11 -6.98
C ALA A 72 -1.20 -13.21 -5.57
N GLN A 73 -0.24 -12.33 -5.29
CA GLN A 73 0.50 -12.27 -4.03
C GLN A 73 -0.09 -11.23 -3.07
N GLY A 74 -0.67 -10.17 -3.62
CA GLY A 74 -1.28 -9.10 -2.82
C GLY A 74 -2.38 -8.33 -3.53
N ILE A 75 -3.00 -7.43 -2.79
CA ILE A 75 -4.04 -6.50 -3.27
C ILE A 75 -3.57 -5.08 -3.01
N VAL A 76 -3.63 -4.22 -4.02
CA VAL A 76 -3.28 -2.79 -3.90
C VAL A 76 -4.24 -2.12 -2.91
N SER A 77 -3.69 -1.46 -1.88
CA SER A 77 -4.49 -0.75 -0.87
C SER A 77 -4.30 0.76 -1.00
N TYR A 78 -3.20 1.30 -0.46
CA TYR A 78 -2.97 2.73 -0.41
C TYR A 78 -1.47 3.03 -0.54
N GLY A 79 -1.14 4.12 -1.23
CA GLY A 79 0.21 4.67 -1.30
C GLY A 79 0.12 6.17 -1.52
N PHE A 80 0.58 6.96 -0.54
CA PHE A 80 0.72 8.41 -0.71
C PHE A 80 2.19 8.78 -0.99
N GLN A 81 2.43 10.04 -1.33
CA GLN A 81 3.72 10.64 -1.69
C GLN A 81 4.90 10.37 -0.74
N PHE A 82 4.68 9.75 0.43
CA PHE A 82 5.73 9.25 1.30
C PHE A 82 5.57 7.73 1.53
N PRO A 83 6.64 6.94 1.32
CA PRO A 83 6.60 5.50 1.43
C PRO A 83 6.33 5.06 2.88
N PRO A 84 5.77 3.86 3.07
CA PRO A 84 5.67 2.78 2.09
C PRO A 84 4.32 2.71 1.35
N SER A 85 4.35 2.24 0.10
CA SER A 85 3.16 1.70 -0.58
C SER A 85 2.67 0.45 0.17
N VAL A 86 1.38 0.39 0.51
CA VAL A 86 0.79 -0.67 1.33
C VAL A 86 -0.05 -1.61 0.47
N TYR A 87 0.17 -2.91 0.64
CA TYR A 87 -0.53 -3.98 -0.06
C TYR A 87 -1.00 -5.03 0.94
N THR A 88 -2.20 -5.57 0.72
CA THR A 88 -2.74 -6.66 1.54
C THR A 88 -2.12 -7.98 1.09
N ARG A 89 -1.50 -8.73 2.01
CA ARG A 89 -0.88 -10.03 1.71
C ARG A 89 -1.93 -11.13 1.58
N ILE A 90 -2.17 -11.66 0.38
CA ILE A 90 -3.19 -12.70 0.14
C ILE A 90 -2.91 -13.96 0.96
N ALA A 91 -1.64 -14.36 1.09
CA ALA A 91 -1.24 -15.55 1.85
C ALA A 91 -1.74 -15.55 3.32
N HIS A 92 -1.91 -14.38 3.94
CA HIS A 92 -2.42 -14.27 5.31
C HIS A 92 -3.91 -14.65 5.41
N TYR A 93 -4.68 -14.38 4.35
CA TYR A 93 -6.13 -14.58 4.32
C TYR A 93 -6.55 -15.90 3.67
N LEU A 94 -5.62 -16.71 3.15
CA LEU A 94 -5.92 -17.99 2.49
C LEU A 94 -6.84 -18.92 3.31
N PRO A 95 -6.71 -19.07 4.64
CA PRO A 95 -7.62 -19.91 5.42
C PRO A 95 -9.08 -19.42 5.35
N TRP A 96 -9.29 -18.10 5.45
CA TRP A 96 -10.61 -17.49 5.33
C TRP A 96 -11.16 -17.61 3.91
N ILE A 97 -10.33 -17.34 2.90
CA ILE A 97 -10.73 -17.45 1.48
C ILE A 97 -11.19 -18.87 1.15
N ARG A 98 -10.41 -19.89 1.54
CA ARG A 98 -10.74 -21.31 1.32
C ARG A 98 -12.06 -21.69 1.99
N LYS A 99 -12.22 -21.34 3.27
CA LYS A 99 -13.46 -21.55 4.02
C LYS A 99 -14.67 -20.91 3.33
N THR A 100 -14.56 -19.67 2.87
CA THR A 100 -15.65 -18.96 2.18
C THR A 100 -15.99 -19.58 0.82
N MET A 101 -14.96 -20.06 0.10
CA MET A 101 -15.13 -20.73 -1.19
C MET A 101 -15.58 -22.19 -1.09
N GLY A 102 -15.70 -22.75 0.12
CA GLY A 102 -16.09 -24.15 0.32
C GLY A 102 -15.00 -25.17 -0.07
N HIS A 103 -13.73 -24.75 -0.05
CA HIS A 103 -12.55 -25.59 -0.27
C HIS A 103 -11.74 -25.81 1.00
#